data_AF-A0A353M9L4-F1
#
_entry.id   AF-A0A353M9L4-F1
#
_cell.length_a   1.000
_cell.length_b   1.000
_cell.length_c   1.000
_cell.angle_alpha   90.00
_cell.angle_beta   90.00
_cell.angle_gamma   90.00
#
_symmetry.space_group_name_H-M   'P 1'
#
loop_
_entity.id
_entity.type
_entity.pdbx_description
1 polymer ?
#
loop_
_entity_poly.entity_id
_entity_poly.type
_entity_poly.pdbx_seq_one_letter_code
_entity_poly.pdbx_strand_id
1 'polypeptide(L)'
;MPERKRKWRILLMHTIILPTLFFGIYFFSLAPKSWEGVDEAVVEKIAKEHGREAREPLIDPGSGDLLLFGFLLAGAVGGFAAGYYWRELTKKG
;
A
#
# COMPACT_ATOMS: atom_id res chain seq x y z
N MET A 1 7.90 -29.49 43.89
CA MET A 1 9.13 -29.13 43.13
C MET A 1 9.96 -28.19 44.00
N PRO A 2 11.29 -28.39 44.14
CA PRO A 2 12.12 -27.50 44.95
C PRO A 2 12.13 -26.10 44.33
N GLU A 3 11.68 -25.09 45.09
CA GLU A 3 11.57 -23.67 44.71
C GLU A 3 12.74 -23.15 43.85
N ARG A 4 13.96 -23.61 44.16
CA ARG A 4 15.19 -23.28 43.45
C ARG A 4 15.11 -23.64 41.96
N LYS A 5 14.66 -24.85 41.60
CA LYS A 5 14.58 -25.29 40.20
C LYS A 5 13.57 -24.47 39.39
N ARG A 6 12.52 -23.94 40.02
CA ARG A 6 11.53 -23.05 39.38
C ARG A 6 12.12 -21.68 39.06
N LYS A 7 12.86 -21.08 39.99
CA LYS A 7 13.52 -19.77 39.80
C LYS A 7 14.58 -19.82 38.67
N TRP A 8 15.37 -20.90 38.61
CA TRP A 8 16.34 -21.10 37.53
C TRP A 8 15.70 -21.30 36.15
N ARG A 9 14.58 -22.03 36.06
CA ARG A 9 13.83 -22.17 34.80
C ARG A 9 13.29 -20.82 34.32
N ILE A 10 12.77 -20.01 35.24
CA ILE A 10 12.27 -18.67 34.92
C ILE A 10 13.42 -17.79 34.43
N LEU A 11 14.56 -17.78 35.13
CA LEU A 11 15.74 -17.02 34.71
C LEU A 11 16.21 -17.41 33.29
N LEU A 12 16.31 -18.71 33.02
CA LEU A 12 16.70 -19.25 31.72
C LEU A 12 15.72 -18.87 30.59
N MET A 13 14.41 -18.85 30.89
CA MET A 13 13.41 -18.41 29.92
C MET A 13 13.57 -16.92 29.59
N HIS A 14 13.81 -16.09 30.61
CA HIS A 14 13.98 -14.65 30.40
C HIS A 14 15.25 -14.35 29.60
N THR A 15 16.34 -15.10 29.79
CA THR A 15 17.56 -14.92 29.00
C THR A 15 17.38 -15.15 27.50
N ILE A 16 16.31 -15.82 27.07
CA ILE A 16 16.01 -16.07 25.66
C ILE A 16 14.90 -15.13 25.19
N ILE A 17 13.83 -15.00 25.97
CA ILE A 17 12.63 -14.25 25.57
C ILE A 17 12.91 -12.76 25.48
N LEU A 18 13.58 -12.16 26.48
CA LEU A 18 13.84 -10.72 26.51
C LEU A 18 14.66 -10.25 25.30
N PRO A 19 15.82 -10.85 24.98
CA PRO A 19 16.61 -10.45 23.82
C PRO A 19 15.86 -10.64 22.50
N THR A 20 15.07 -11.72 22.37
CA THR A 20 14.27 -11.99 21.16
C THR A 20 13.20 -10.92 20.97
N LEU A 21 12.54 -10.51 22.05
CA LEU A 21 11.50 -9.48 22.01
C LEU A 21 12.11 -8.10 21.67
N PHE A 22 13.26 -7.78 22.27
CA PHE A 22 14.01 -6.56 21.95
C PHE A 22 14.49 -6.54 20.50
N PHE A 23 14.99 -7.66 19.98
CA PHE A 23 15.42 -7.77 18.59
C PHE A 23 14.23 -7.60 17.63
N GLY A 24 13.09 -8.22 17.92
CA GLY A 24 11.88 -8.06 17.12
C GLY A 24 11.42 -6.61 17.06
N ILE A 25 11.33 -5.93 18.21
CA ILE A 25 10.96 -4.51 18.26
C ILE A 25 11.97 -3.65 17.48
N TYR A 26 13.27 -3.87 17.69
CA TYR A 26 14.32 -3.15 16.97
C TYR A 26 14.22 -3.34 15.45
N PHE A 27 14.06 -4.58 14.99
CA PHE A 27 13.94 -4.93 13.58
C PHE A 27 12.70 -4.31 12.91
N PHE A 28 11.55 -4.30 13.59
CA PHE A 28 10.34 -3.67 13.04
C PHE A 28 10.35 -2.14 13.18
N SER A 29 11.12 -1.57 14.12
CA SER A 29 11.35 -0.12 14.22
C SER A 29 12.35 0.42 13.22
N LEU A 30 13.15 -0.45 12.61
CA LEU A 30 14.13 -0.16 11.57
C LEU A 30 13.49 0.17 10.22
N ALA A 31 12.22 0.60 10.20
CA ALA A 31 11.51 0.98 9.00
C ALA A 31 12.40 1.91 8.17
N PRO A 32 12.88 1.45 6.99
CA PRO A 32 13.60 2.35 6.10
C PRO A 32 12.65 3.49 5.72
N LYS A 33 13.23 4.65 5.37
CA LYS A 33 12.47 5.76 4.76
C LYS A 33 11.54 5.15 3.71
N SER A 34 10.26 5.51 3.74
CA SER A 34 9.28 5.04 2.76
C SER A 34 9.87 5.20 1.37
N TRP A 35 9.74 4.15 0.55
CA TRP A 35 10.27 4.16 -0.81
C TRP A 35 9.77 5.42 -1.54
N GLU A 36 10.71 6.28 -1.94
CA GLU A 36 10.42 7.48 -2.71
C GLU A 36 10.05 7.03 -4.13
N GLY A 37 8.88 7.46 -4.61
CA GLY A 37 8.38 7.02 -5.90
C GLY A 37 9.36 7.36 -7.02
N VAL A 38 9.38 6.54 -8.09
CA VAL A 38 10.22 6.82 -9.28
C VAL A 38 9.90 8.21 -9.87
N ASP A 39 8.65 8.64 -9.75
CA ASP A 39 8.18 9.95 -10.18
C ASP A 39 8.90 11.10 -9.45
N GLU A 40 8.93 11.03 -8.11
CA GLU A 40 9.60 12.02 -7.25
C GLU A 40 11.13 11.96 -7.39
N ALA A 41 11.70 10.75 -7.43
CA ALA A 41 13.15 10.57 -7.44
C ALA A 41 13.83 10.89 -8.79
N VAL A 42 13.10 10.71 -9.90
CA VAL A 42 13.69 10.78 -11.26
C VAL A 42 12.91 11.71 -12.18
N VAL A 43 11.60 11.53 -12.30
CA VAL A 43 10.80 12.24 -13.31
C VAL A 43 10.76 13.74 -13.02
N GLU A 44 10.47 14.11 -11.77
CA GLU A 44 10.40 15.52 -11.38
C GLU A 44 11.75 16.23 -11.53
N LYS A 45 12.86 15.54 -11.22
CA LYS A 45 14.21 16.06 -11.40
C LYS A 45 14.51 16.35 -12.88
N ILE A 46 14.24 15.40 -13.76
CA ILE A 46 14.46 15.56 -15.21
C ILE A 46 13.54 16.64 -15.79
N ALA A 47 12.30 16.71 -15.32
CA ALA A 47 11.31 17.70 -15.73
C ALA A 47 11.77 19.13 -15.37
N LYS A 48 12.30 19.34 -14.16
CA LYS A 48 12.91 20.61 -13.73
C LYS A 48 14.13 20.98 -14.57
N GLU A 49 15.03 20.04 -14.82
CA GLU A 49 16.24 20.27 -15.65
C GLU A 49 15.88 20.74 -17.08
N HIS A 50 14.72 20.34 -17.59
CA HIS A 50 14.23 20.72 -18.93
C HIS A 50 13.20 21.86 -18.90
N GLY A 51 12.99 22.53 -17.75
CA GLY A 51 12.04 23.63 -17.61
C GLY A 51 10.57 23.26 -17.82
N ARG A 52 10.24 21.97 -17.66
CA ARG A 52 8.88 21.41 -17.81
C ARG A 52 8.35 20.96 -16.45
N GLU A 53 8.30 21.86 -15.48
CA GLU A 53 7.81 21.52 -14.14
C GLU A 53 6.38 20.96 -14.20
N ALA A 54 6.12 19.93 -13.39
CA ALA A 54 4.82 19.31 -13.30
C ALA A 54 3.80 20.35 -12.81
N ARG A 55 2.71 20.51 -13.56
CA ARG A 55 1.59 21.34 -13.16
C ARG A 55 0.66 20.54 -12.26
N GLU A 56 0.05 21.20 -11.27
CA GLU A 56 -0.97 20.57 -10.43
C GLU A 56 -2.06 19.90 -11.27
N PRO A 57 -2.51 18.68 -10.90
CA PRO A 57 -3.62 18.02 -11.56
C PRO A 57 -4.87 18.90 -11.56
N LEU A 58 -5.62 18.90 -12.67
CA LEU A 58 -6.91 19.61 -12.75
C LEU A 58 -7.97 19.04 -11.78
N ILE A 59 -7.81 17.78 -11.39
CA ILE A 59 -8.65 17.07 -10.43
C ILE A 59 -7.68 16.36 -9.49
N ASP A 60 -7.62 16.80 -8.24
CA ASP A 60 -6.88 16.10 -7.18
C ASP A 60 -7.80 15.06 -6.53
N PRO A 61 -7.57 13.75 -6.77
CA PRO A 61 -8.36 12.68 -6.16
C PRO A 61 -7.97 12.40 -4.70
N GLY A 62 -6.97 13.12 -4.15
CA GLY A 62 -6.36 12.86 -2.86
C GLY A 62 -5.33 11.73 -2.90
N SER A 63 -4.76 11.41 -1.72
CA SER A 63 -3.77 10.35 -1.56
C SER A 63 -4.46 8.97 -1.54
N GLY A 64 -4.61 8.35 -2.71
CA GLY A 64 -5.04 6.95 -2.80
C GLY A 64 -5.69 6.55 -4.12
N ASP A 65 -6.28 5.36 -4.13
CA ASP A 65 -6.79 4.69 -5.33
C ASP A 65 -8.19 5.17 -5.76
N LEU A 66 -8.63 6.37 -5.36
CA LEU A 66 -10.00 6.85 -5.59
C LEU A 66 -10.31 6.98 -7.09
N LEU A 67 -9.34 7.42 -7.90
CA LEU A 67 -9.45 7.41 -9.37
C LEU A 67 -9.63 5.99 -9.92
N LEU A 68 -8.93 5.01 -9.35
CA LEU A 68 -9.00 3.63 -9.80
C LEU A 68 -10.38 3.03 -9.50
N PHE A 69 -10.95 3.34 -8.33
CA PHE A 69 -12.33 2.98 -8.00
C PHE A 69 -13.35 3.67 -8.92
N GLY A 70 -13.15 4.95 -9.24
CA GLY A 70 -13.99 5.69 -10.18
C GLY A 70 -13.95 5.07 -11.58
N PHE A 71 -12.76 4.73 -12.06
CA PHE A 71 -12.56 4.03 -13.33
C PHE A 71 -13.26 2.67 -13.36
N LEU A 72 -13.12 1.87 -12.29
CA LEU A 72 -13.77 0.57 -12.17
C LEU A 72 -15.30 0.70 -12.20
N LEU A 73 -15.86 1.63 -11.44
CA LEU A 73 -17.30 1.85 -11.37
C LEU A 73 -17.87 2.30 -12.72
N ALA A 74 -17.22 3.27 -13.36
CA ALA A 74 -17.60 3.75 -14.69
C ALA A 74 -17.53 2.62 -15.73
N GLY A 75 -16.47 1.82 -15.70
CA GLY A 75 -16.30 0.66 -16.57
C GLY A 75 -17.40 -0.39 -16.36
N ALA A 76 -17.74 -0.69 -15.11
CA ALA A 76 -18.83 -1.62 -14.78
C ALA A 76 -20.18 -1.11 -15.31
N VAL A 77 -20.57 0.11 -14.95
CA VAL A 77 -21.85 0.71 -15.39
C VAL A 77 -21.91 0.80 -16.92
N GLY A 78 -20.85 1.28 -17.56
CA GLY A 78 -20.75 1.39 -19.01
C GLY A 78 -20.84 0.03 -19.70
N GLY A 79 -20.15 -0.98 -19.18
CA GLY A 79 -20.20 -2.35 -19.70
C GLY A 79 -21.60 -2.97 -19.61
N PHE A 80 -22.28 -2.83 -18.47
CA PHE A 80 -23.65 -3.32 -18.32
C PHE A 80 -24.64 -2.57 -19.24
N ALA A 81 -24.53 -1.25 -19.32
CA ALA A 81 -25.38 -0.44 -20.20
C ALA A 81 -25.17 -0.82 -21.67
N ALA A 82 -23.92 -0.87 -22.12
CA ALA A 82 -23.58 -1.29 -23.48
C ALA A 82 -24.09 -2.70 -23.80
N GLY A 83 -23.91 -3.65 -22.87
CA GLY A 83 -24.40 -5.02 -23.01
C GLY A 83 -25.93 -5.11 -23.10
N TYR A 84 -26.65 -4.32 -22.29
CA TYR A 84 -28.11 -4.25 -22.34
C TYR A 84 -28.60 -3.72 -23.69
N TYR A 85 -28.07 -2.57 -24.14
CA TYR A 85 -28.46 -1.99 -25.41
C TYR A 85 -28.09 -2.87 -26.60
N TRP A 86 -26.92 -3.51 -26.56
CA TRP A 86 -26.53 -4.48 -27.58
C TRP A 86 -27.53 -5.63 -27.68
N ARG A 87 -27.95 -6.20 -26.54
CA ARG A 87 -28.96 -7.26 -26.51
C ARG A 87 -30.29 -6.80 -27.05
N GLU A 88 -30.71 -5.58 -26.73
CA GLU A 88 -31.99 -5.03 -27.21
C GLU A 88 -31.97 -4.79 -28.72
N LEU A 89 -30.88 -4.21 -29.25
CA LEU A 89 -30.69 -3.96 -30.68
C LEU A 89 -30.58 -5.24 -31.52
N THR A 90 -30.02 -6.31 -30.94
CA THR A 90 -29.81 -7.60 -31.63
C THR A 90 -30.94 -8.60 -31.40
N LYS A 91 -31.92 -8.25 -30.57
CA LYS A 91 -33.12 -9.05 -30.37
C LYS A 91 -33.92 -9.03 -31.67
N LYS A 92 -33.86 -10.11 -32.44
CA LYS A 92 -34.73 -10.31 -33.61
C LYS A 92 -36.20 -10.29 -33.13
N GLY A 93 -36.99 -9.40 -33.73
CA GLY A 93 -38.45 -9.51 -33.76
C GLY A 93 -38.89 -10.71 -34.59
#